data_AF-A0A1I7L760-F1
#
_entry.id   AF-A0A1I7L760-F1
#
_cell.length_a   1.000
_cell.length_b   1.000
_cell.length_c   1.000
_cell.angle_alpha   90.00
_cell.angle_beta   90.00
_cell.angle_gamma   90.00
#
_symmetry.space_group_name_H-M   'P 1'
#
loop_
_entity.id
_entity.type
_entity.pdbx_description
1 polymer ?
#
loop_
_entity_poly.entity_id
_entity_poly.type
_entity_poly.pdbx_seq_one_letter_code
_entity_poly.pdbx_strand_id
1 'polypeptide(L)'
;MAAGKFDAALNVHLSRQTQGTVGVSVRLNSPLTPEEAARMRSLGMVGAETGRRVLFGTVPVSALPSLASFDKVARLSLDQKMAPKPGVAA
;
A
#
# COMPACT_ATOMS: atom_id res chain seq x y z
N MET A 1 -8.77 -7.91 14.01
CA MET A 1 -7.29 -8.00 13.95
C MET A 1 -6.88 -8.25 12.50
N ALA A 2 -6.26 -7.28 11.83
CA ALA A 2 -5.91 -7.33 10.40
C ALA A 2 -4.59 -8.11 10.11
N ALA A 3 -4.29 -9.13 10.92
CA ALA A 3 -2.95 -9.72 11.03
C ALA A 3 -2.48 -10.51 9.78
N GLY A 4 -3.33 -10.76 8.79
CA GLY A 4 -2.97 -11.52 7.59
C GLY A 4 -2.65 -10.70 6.33
N LYS A 5 -2.89 -9.38 6.35
CA LYS A 5 -2.78 -8.56 5.13
C LYS A 5 -1.46 -7.79 5.02
N PHE A 6 -0.73 -7.64 6.12
CA PHE A 6 0.57 -6.95 6.13
C PHE A 6 1.68 -7.92 5.72
N ASP A 7 2.50 -7.51 4.77
CA ASP A 7 3.74 -8.22 4.46
C ASP A 7 4.73 -8.17 5.63
N ALA A 8 5.61 -9.17 5.71
CA ALA A 8 6.63 -9.25 6.75
C ALA A 8 7.55 -8.03 6.76
N ALA A 9 7.95 -7.52 5.59
CA ALA A 9 8.80 -6.33 5.51
C ALA A 9 8.08 -5.08 6.05
N LEU A 10 6.78 -4.96 5.74
CA LEU A 10 5.95 -3.87 6.27
C LEU A 10 5.79 -3.98 7.79
N ASN A 11 5.52 -5.16 8.33
CA ASN A 11 5.45 -5.36 9.79
C ASN A 11 6.76 -5.00 10.49
N VAL A 12 7.91 -5.40 9.93
CA VAL A 12 9.23 -5.04 10.47
C VAL A 12 9.45 -3.53 10.42
N HIS A 13 9.07 -2.87 9.33
CA HIS A 13 9.19 -1.41 9.23
C HIS A 13 8.30 -0.70 10.27
N LEU A 14 7.05 -1.14 10.43
CA LEU A 14 6.11 -0.58 11.41
C LEU A 14 6.55 -0.81 12.86
N SER A 15 7.30 -1.88 13.14
CA SER A 15 7.89 -2.11 14.46
C SER A 15 9.00 -1.11 14.82
N ARG A 16 9.66 -0.53 13.80
CA ARG A 16 10.75 0.44 13.97
C ARG A 16 10.28 1.88 13.83
N GLN A 17 9.19 2.10 13.08
CA GLN A 17 8.65 3.41 12.79
C GLN A 17 7.13 3.38 12.88
N THR A 18 6.60 3.94 13.97
CA THR A 18 5.16 3.94 14.28
C THR A 18 4.46 5.23 13.87
N GLN A 19 5.21 6.23 13.36
CA GLN A 19 4.70 7.57 13.03
C GLN A 19 5.23 8.06 11.67
N GLY A 20 4.52 9.06 11.12
CA GLY A 20 4.84 9.66 9.82
C GLY A 20 4.08 9.02 8.65
N THR A 21 4.66 9.14 7.46
CA THR A 21 4.11 8.56 6.23
C THR A 21 5.01 7.43 5.73
N VAL A 22 4.40 6.48 5.03
CA VAL A 22 5.09 5.32 4.45
C VAL A 22 4.58 5.08 3.04
N GLY A 23 5.51 4.81 2.13
CA GLY A 23 5.19 4.33 0.79
C GLY A 23 4.75 2.88 0.86
N VAL A 24 3.54 2.59 0.38
CA VAL A 24 2.99 1.23 0.36
C VAL A 24 2.45 0.88 -1.01
N SER A 25 2.51 -0.41 -1.32
CA SER A 25 1.77 -1.03 -2.40
C SER A 25 0.62 -1.87 -1.84
N VAL A 26 -0.55 -1.77 -2.47
CA VAL A 26 -1.77 -2.47 -2.09
C VAL A 26 -2.16 -3.40 -3.21
N ARG A 27 -2.14 -4.71 -2.94
CA ARG A 27 -2.65 -5.73 -3.86
C ARG A 27 -4.12 -5.99 -3.58
N LEU A 28 -4.94 -5.94 -4.62
CA LEU A 28 -6.38 -6.18 -4.54
C LEU A 28 -6.72 -7.62 -4.97
N ASN A 29 -7.69 -8.26 -4.31
CA ASN A 29 -8.23 -9.56 -4.71
C ASN A 29 -9.30 -9.43 -5.82
N SER A 30 -9.91 -8.26 -5.98
CA SER A 30 -11.03 -7.99 -6.89
C SER A 30 -10.94 -6.56 -7.45
N PRO A 31 -11.56 -6.27 -8.62
CA PRO A 31 -11.62 -4.91 -9.16
C PRO A 31 -12.35 -3.97 -8.20
N LEU A 32 -11.96 -2.69 -8.17
CA LEU A 32 -12.67 -1.67 -7.40
C LEU A 32 -13.92 -1.19 -8.17
N THR A 33 -14.96 -0.78 -7.45
CA THR A 33 -16.02 0.07 -7.97
C THR A 33 -15.53 1.53 -8.06
N PRO A 34 -16.20 2.40 -8.82
CA PRO A 34 -15.85 3.82 -8.89
C PRO A 34 -15.83 4.50 -7.50
N GLU A 35 -16.76 4.15 -6.63
CA GLU A 35 -16.86 4.66 -5.25
C GLU A 35 -15.69 4.20 -4.38
N GLU A 36 -15.31 2.92 -4.47
CA GLU A 36 -14.17 2.38 -3.75
C GLU A 36 -12.85 2.96 -4.27
N ALA A 37 -12.72 3.15 -5.59
CA ALA A 37 -11.57 3.82 -6.18
C ALA A 37 -11.44 5.26 -5.65
N ALA A 38 -12.54 6.01 -5.57
CA ALA A 38 -12.55 7.34 -4.97
C ALA A 38 -12.14 7.29 -3.49
N ARG A 39 -12.68 6.34 -2.72
CA ARG A 39 -12.33 6.14 -1.30
C ARG A 39 -10.85 5.80 -1.11
N MET A 40 -10.27 4.96 -1.97
CA MET A 40 -8.84 4.63 -1.94
C MET A 40 -7.97 5.83 -2.30
N ARG A 41 -8.38 6.69 -3.25
CA ARG A 41 -7.68 7.95 -3.55
C ARG A 41 -7.66 8.89 -2.36
N SER A 42 -8.78 9.04 -1.65
CA SER A 42 -8.86 9.85 -0.43
C SER A 42 -7.94 9.35 0.69
N LEU A 43 -7.55 8.06 0.66
CA LEU A 43 -6.61 7.46 1.60
C LEU A 43 -5.14 7.57 1.14
N GLY A 44 -4.87 8.24 0.03
CA GLY A 44 -3.50 8.46 -0.50
C GLY A 44 -3.09 7.51 -1.62
N MET A 45 -3.99 6.66 -2.12
CA MET A 45 -3.74 5.83 -3.31
C MET A 45 -4.05 6.62 -4.59
N VAL A 46 -3.19 7.57 -4.95
CA VAL A 46 -3.41 8.54 -6.06
C VAL A 46 -3.77 7.86 -7.38
N GLY A 47 -3.22 6.67 -7.64
CA GLY A 47 -3.50 5.88 -8.85
C GLY A 47 -4.64 4.86 -8.73
N ALA A 48 -5.54 4.96 -7.75
CA ALA A 48 -6.62 3.98 -7.60
C ALA A 48 -7.67 4.10 -8.73
N GLU A 49 -7.84 3.01 -9.47
CA GLU A 49 -8.75 2.91 -10.62
C GLU A 49 -9.41 1.52 -10.63
N THR A 50 -10.57 1.40 -11.27
CA THR A 50 -11.38 0.16 -11.28
C THR A 50 -10.66 -1.02 -11.94
N GLY A 51 -9.79 -0.76 -12.92
CA GLY A 51 -9.04 -1.79 -13.65
C GLY A 51 -7.70 -2.22 -13.03
N ARG A 52 -7.20 -1.50 -12.01
CA ARG A 52 -5.88 -1.81 -11.43
C ARG A 52 -5.98 -2.83 -10.31
N ARG A 53 -5.05 -3.79 -10.31
CA ARG A 53 -4.94 -4.82 -9.26
C ARG A 53 -3.88 -4.52 -8.20
N VAL A 54 -2.99 -3.57 -8.50
CA VAL A 54 -1.95 -3.10 -7.57
C VAL A 54 -1.98 -1.58 -7.57
N LEU A 55 -2.08 -1.01 -6.38
CA LEU A 55 -2.10 0.43 -6.15
C LEU A 55 -0.86 0.83 -5.38
N PHE A 56 -0.36 2.04 -5.64
CA PHE A 56 0.79 2.59 -4.94
C PHE A 56 0.38 3.93 -4.35
N GLY A 57 0.89 4.23 -3.16
CA GLY A 57 0.63 5.50 -2.51
C GLY A 57 1.48 5.70 -1.27
N THR A 58 1.63 6.96 -0.90
CA THR A 58 2.26 7.37 0.36
C THR A 58 1.14 7.72 1.33
N VAL A 59 1.06 6.99 2.44
CA VAL A 59 -0.04 7.13 3.40
C VAL A 59 0.48 7.31 4.81
N PRO A 60 -0.28 7.98 5.70
CA PRO A 60 0.04 8.00 7.12
C PRO A 60 0.08 6.57 7.69
N VAL A 61 1.04 6.29 8.56
CA VAL A 61 1.12 4.98 9.25
C VAL A 61 -0.19 4.66 9.99
N SER A 62 -0.85 5.68 10.55
CA SER A 62 -2.16 5.56 11.20
C SER A 62 -3.32 5.18 10.27
N ALA A 63 -3.19 5.37 8.96
CA ALA A 63 -4.21 5.02 7.96
C ALA A 63 -4.10 3.55 7.48
N LEU A 64 -3.00 2.86 7.79
CA LEU A 64 -2.78 1.48 7.35
C LEU A 64 -3.80 0.48 7.90
N PRO A 65 -4.24 0.54 9.18
CA PRO A 65 -5.31 -0.33 9.67
C PRO A 65 -6.61 -0.14 8.89
N SER A 66 -6.94 1.11 8.54
CA SER A 66 -8.12 1.43 7.72
C SER A 66 -7.98 0.83 6.32
N LEU A 67 -6.82 0.93 5.68
CA LEU A 67 -6.57 0.28 4.38
C LEU A 67 -6.68 -1.25 4.47
N ALA A 68 -6.13 -1.86 5.52
CA ALA A 68 -6.22 -3.31 5.72
C ALA A 68 -7.66 -3.78 5.97
N SER A 69 -8.52 -2.93 6.51
CA SER A 69 -9.93 -3.25 6.77
C SER A 69 -10.77 -3.40 5.49
N PHE A 70 -10.31 -2.91 4.34
CA PHE A 70 -11.03 -3.08 3.07
C PHE A 70 -11.04 -4.54 2.65
N ASP A 71 -12.22 -5.10 2.40
CA ASP A 71 -12.40 -6.50 1.97
C ASP A 71 -11.64 -6.82 0.69
N LYS A 72 -11.52 -5.83 -0.20
CA LYS A 72 -10.82 -5.98 -1.48
C LYS A 72 -9.31 -5.98 -1.36
N VAL A 73 -8.77 -5.51 -0.24
CA VAL A 73 -7.32 -5.51 0.00
C VAL A 73 -6.89 -6.92 0.38
N ALA A 74 -6.10 -7.53 -0.49
CA ALA A 74 -5.49 -8.84 -0.27
C ALA A 74 -4.18 -8.71 0.50
N ARG A 75 -3.36 -7.70 0.16
CA ARG A 75 -2.05 -7.50 0.79
C ARG A 75 -1.60 -6.04 0.75
N LEU A 76 -0.89 -5.64 1.80
CA LEU A 76 -0.18 -4.38 1.96
C LEU A 76 1.31 -4.68 2.09
N SER A 77 2.12 -4.08 1.22
CA SER A 77 3.57 -4.22 1.21
C SER A 77 4.23 -2.86 1.21
N LEU A 78 5.49 -2.77 1.64
CA LEU A 78 6.28 -1.56 1.44
C LEU A 78 6.45 -1.29 -0.05
N ASP A 79 6.37 -0.02 -0.44
CA ASP A 79 6.83 0.43 -1.75
C ASP A 79 8.36 0.38 -1.76
N GLN A 80 8.91 -0.77 -2.17
CA GLN A 80 10.33 -0.94 -2.32
C GLN A 80 10.76 -0.28 -3.63
N LYS A 81 11.17 0.98 -3.56
CA LYS A 81 11.93 1.59 -4.65
C LYS A 81 13.26 0.85 -4.74
N MET A 82 13.41 0.01 -5.76
CA MET A 82 14.73 -0.51 -6.11
C MET A 82 15.63 0.68 -6.41
N ALA A 83 16.65 0.90 -5.58
CA ALA A 83 17.74 1.78 -5.96
C ALA A 83 18.37 1.19 -7.24
N PRO A 84 18.65 2.02 -8.27
CA PRO A 84 19.43 1.54 -9.40
C PRO A 84 20.73 0.96 -8.85
N LYS A 85 21.15 -0.21 -9.37
CA LYS A 85 22.44 -0.79 -9.00
C LYS A 85 23.51 0.29 -9.23
N PRO A 86 24.29 0.68 -8.21
CA PRO A 86 25.47 1.49 -8.45
C PRO A 86 26.40 0.64 -9.33
N GLY A 87 26.60 1.02 -10.59
CA GLY A 87 27.62 0.40 -11.44
C GLY A 87 27.20 -0.07 -12.84
N VAL A 88 26.02 0.26 -13.37
CA VAL A 88 25.81 0.17 -14.83
C VAL A 88 25.99 1.57 -15.41
N ALA A 89 27.24 1.91 -15.72
CA ALA A 89 27.53 2.99 -16.64
C ALA A 89 26.91 2.65 -18.00
N ALA A 90 26.19 3.61 -18.58
CA ALA A 90 25.64 3.52 -19.93
C ALA A 90 26.76 3.51 -20.98
#